data_AF-A0A2H3J3D6-F1
#
_entry.id   AF-A0A2H3J3D6-F1
#
_cell.length_a   1.000
_cell.length_b   1.000
_cell.length_c   1.000
_cell.angle_alpha   90.00
_cell.angle_beta   90.00
_cell.angle_gamma   90.00
#
_symmetry.space_group_name_H-M   'P 1'
#
loop_
_entity.id
_entity.type
_entity.pdbx_description
1 polymer ?
#
loop_
_entity_poly.entity_id
_entity_poly.type
_entity_poly.pdbx_seq_one_letter_code
_entity_poly.pdbx_strand_id
1 'polypeptide(L)'
;MLFLVPVICFSFLRPVLAALRNVTIDDTYGDPDTGVQFTYAPAGNWSLGQNCTNCEAHPDPAYTYDKSWHDTTFFPSLDTAPPNASVSFNGSAIYVYCIVYHTTSYPNNYMDLRFLIDGEETGNFNQIPTGSTEIDYNHLVYKNSSIPHGVHTFTLVNGQPGGQAALVLLDYMTYT
;
A
#
# COMPACT_ATOMS: atom_id res chain seq x y z
N MET A 1 -14.55 71.25 9.01
CA MET A 1 -14.15 69.94 9.58
C MET A 1 -14.86 68.86 8.78
N LEU A 2 -14.16 68.19 7.85
CA LEU A 2 -14.65 66.96 7.23
C LEU A 2 -14.27 65.79 8.14
N PHE A 3 -15.25 64.99 8.57
CA PHE A 3 -15.00 63.76 9.30
C PHE A 3 -14.95 62.58 8.30
N LEU A 4 -13.81 61.90 8.25
CA LEU A 4 -13.66 60.59 7.59
C LEU A 4 -14.35 59.53 8.46
N VAL A 5 -15.31 58.79 7.89
CA VAL A 5 -15.92 57.62 8.53
C VAL A 5 -15.11 56.38 8.11
N PRO A 6 -14.52 55.62 9.03
CA PRO A 6 -13.80 54.39 8.69
C PRO A 6 -14.83 53.30 8.38
N VAL A 7 -14.83 52.82 7.13
CA VAL A 7 -15.61 51.63 6.73
C VAL A 7 -14.88 50.40 7.25
N ILE A 8 -15.38 49.85 8.36
CA ILE A 8 -14.90 48.57 8.89
C ILE A 8 -15.44 47.47 7.99
N CYS A 9 -14.58 46.93 7.11
CA CYS A 9 -14.88 45.77 6.30
C CYS A 9 -14.85 44.53 7.22
N PHE A 10 -16.01 44.09 7.69
CA PHE A 10 -16.15 42.80 8.39
C PHE A 10 -15.95 41.68 7.37
N SER A 11 -14.73 41.15 7.30
CA SER A 11 -14.39 39.94 6.57
C SER A 11 -15.19 38.77 7.17
N PHE A 12 -16.27 38.36 6.52
CA PHE A 12 -17.00 37.14 6.87
C PHE A 12 -16.10 35.92 6.58
N LEU A 13 -15.33 35.48 7.57
CA LEU A 13 -14.65 34.19 7.53
C LEU A 13 -15.73 33.11 7.54
N ARG A 14 -15.99 32.51 6.37
CA ARG A 14 -16.86 31.33 6.28
C ARG A 14 -16.14 30.16 6.94
N PRO A 15 -16.76 29.43 7.89
CA PRO A 15 -16.17 28.20 8.39
C PRO A 15 -16.07 27.20 7.22
N VAL A 16 -14.87 26.66 7.00
CA VAL A 16 -14.66 25.54 6.09
C VAL A 16 -14.83 24.27 6.92
N LEU A 17 -15.81 23.43 6.57
CA LEU A 17 -15.85 22.06 7.08
C LEU A 17 -14.79 21.24 6.32
N ALA A 18 -13.71 20.88 6.99
CA ALA A 18 -12.85 19.80 6.55
C ALA A 18 -13.38 18.49 7.17
N ALA A 19 -13.79 17.55 6.33
CA ALA A 19 -14.16 16.21 6.76
C ALA A 19 -13.05 15.23 6.35
N LEU A 20 -12.64 14.37 7.27
CA LEU A 20 -11.75 13.26 6.97
C LEU A 20 -12.45 12.34 5.96
N ARG A 21 -11.79 12.07 4.83
CA ARG A 21 -12.28 11.18 3.78
C ARG A 21 -11.24 10.11 3.52
N ASN A 22 -11.68 8.86 3.50
CA ASN A 22 -10.84 7.75 3.08
C ASN A 22 -10.74 7.73 1.54
N VAL A 23 -9.52 7.63 1.03
CA VAL A 23 -9.20 7.44 -0.39
C VAL A 23 -8.44 6.14 -0.53
N THR A 24 -8.82 5.33 -1.51
CA THR A 24 -8.18 4.04 -1.79
C THR A 24 -7.37 4.15 -3.08
N ILE A 25 -6.08 3.84 -2.99
CA ILE A 25 -5.15 3.70 -4.10
C ILE A 25 -5.10 2.22 -4.44
N ASP A 26 -5.59 1.87 -5.62
CA ASP A 26 -5.47 0.52 -6.17
C ASP A 26 -4.02 0.25 -6.62
N ASP A 27 -3.56 -0.99 -6.51
CA ASP A 27 -2.22 -1.39 -6.94
C ASP A 27 -1.99 -1.14 -8.45
N THR A 28 -3.01 -1.35 -9.28
CA THR A 28 -2.93 -1.28 -10.75
C THR A 28 -3.46 0.05 -11.30
N TYR A 29 -4.59 0.53 -10.80
CA TYR A 29 -5.31 1.70 -11.30
C TYR A 29 -4.93 2.99 -10.57
N GLY A 30 -4.29 2.90 -9.40
CA GLY A 30 -3.76 4.03 -8.65
C GLY A 30 -4.82 4.82 -7.87
N ASP A 31 -4.45 6.04 -7.51
CA ASP A 31 -5.28 6.99 -6.78
C ASP A 31 -6.37 7.57 -7.71
N PRO A 32 -7.66 7.40 -7.39
CA PRO A 32 -8.76 7.89 -8.23
C PRO A 32 -8.87 9.41 -8.28
N ASP A 33 -8.31 10.13 -7.29
CA ASP A 33 -8.38 11.59 -7.22
C ASP A 33 -7.21 12.25 -7.95
N THR A 34 -6.01 11.64 -7.88
CA THR A 34 -4.77 12.25 -8.38
C THR A 34 -4.15 11.52 -9.58
N GLY A 35 -4.50 10.26 -9.80
CA GLY A 35 -3.87 9.38 -10.80
C GLY A 35 -2.48 8.87 -10.42
N VAL A 36 -2.01 9.13 -9.20
CA VAL A 36 -0.73 8.62 -8.69
C VAL A 36 -0.81 7.09 -8.57
N GLN A 37 0.22 6.40 -9.06
CA GLN A 37 0.29 4.92 -9.05
C GLN A 37 1.47 4.43 -8.21
N PHE A 38 1.40 3.16 -7.81
CA PHE A 38 2.55 2.47 -7.26
C PHE A 38 3.69 2.42 -8.27
N THR A 39 4.90 2.67 -7.77
CA THR A 39 6.14 2.42 -8.48
C THR A 39 6.72 1.12 -7.96
N TYR A 40 6.92 0.17 -8.86
CA TYR A 40 7.44 -1.16 -8.57
C TYR A 40 8.92 -1.26 -8.92
N ALA A 41 9.73 -1.70 -7.96
CA ALA A 41 11.16 -1.88 -8.15
C ALA A 41 11.63 -3.29 -7.71
N PRO A 42 12.63 -3.88 -8.39
CA PRO A 42 13.16 -3.42 -9.67
C PRO A 42 12.12 -3.54 -10.80
N ALA A 43 12.26 -2.71 -11.82
CA ALA A 43 11.32 -2.69 -12.95
C ALA A 43 11.25 -4.07 -13.62
N GLY A 44 10.03 -4.55 -13.87
CA GLY A 44 9.77 -5.86 -14.49
C GLY A 44 9.83 -7.06 -13.55
N ASN A 45 10.08 -6.87 -12.24
CA ASN A 45 10.10 -7.98 -11.27
C ASN A 45 8.73 -8.23 -10.63
N TRP A 46 7.87 -7.21 -10.59
CA TRP A 46 6.49 -7.34 -10.14
C TRP A 46 5.59 -7.71 -11.32
N SER A 47 4.72 -8.68 -11.08
CA SER A 47 3.76 -9.17 -12.06
C SER A 47 2.40 -8.52 -11.84
N LEU A 48 1.72 -8.18 -12.93
CA LEU A 48 0.28 -7.89 -12.95
C LEU A 48 -0.46 -9.20 -12.74
N GLY A 49 -0.82 -9.50 -11.51
CA GLY A 49 -1.20 -10.85 -11.09
C GLY A 49 -2.44 -11.37 -11.81
N GLN A 50 -3.42 -10.51 -12.07
CA GLN A 50 -4.65 -10.83 -12.80
C GLN A 50 -4.41 -11.30 -14.25
N ASN A 51 -3.25 -10.99 -14.83
CA ASN A 51 -2.86 -11.39 -16.18
C ASN A 51 -1.70 -12.40 -16.19
N CYS A 52 -1.24 -12.82 -15.02
CA CYS A 52 -0.06 -13.64 -14.90
C CYS A 52 -0.40 -15.13 -14.95
N THR A 53 -0.05 -15.80 -16.05
CA THR A 53 -0.34 -17.24 -16.23
C THR A 53 0.72 -18.16 -15.62
N ASN A 54 1.89 -17.62 -15.30
CA ASN A 54 3.05 -18.34 -14.76
C ASN A 54 3.38 -17.89 -13.32
N CYS A 55 2.59 -16.99 -12.75
CA CYS A 55 2.64 -16.72 -11.33
C CYS A 55 2.13 -17.93 -10.58
N GLU A 56 2.53 -18.08 -9.33
CA GLU A 56 2.16 -19.26 -8.58
C GLU A 56 0.82 -19.06 -7.84
N ALA A 57 0.63 -17.87 -7.28
CA ALA A 57 -0.59 -17.50 -6.59
C ALA A 57 -1.63 -16.94 -7.57
N HIS A 58 -2.80 -17.57 -7.58
CA HIS A 58 -3.93 -17.18 -8.43
C HIS A 58 -5.18 -16.98 -7.55
N PRO A 59 -5.28 -15.85 -6.84
CA PRO A 59 -6.49 -15.52 -6.10
C PRO A 59 -7.67 -15.34 -7.07
N ASP A 60 -8.89 -15.50 -6.57
CA ASP A 60 -10.09 -15.21 -7.35
C ASP A 60 -10.26 -13.68 -7.40
N PRO A 61 -10.18 -13.06 -8.60
CA PRO A 61 -10.31 -11.60 -8.75
C PRO A 61 -11.64 -11.05 -8.24
N ALA A 62 -12.67 -11.88 -8.05
CA ALA A 62 -13.95 -11.43 -7.50
C ALA A 62 -13.84 -10.94 -6.04
N TYR A 63 -12.75 -11.25 -5.33
CA TYR A 63 -12.54 -10.87 -3.93
C TYR A 63 -11.41 -9.86 -3.72
N THR A 64 -10.73 -9.42 -4.78
CA THR A 64 -9.69 -8.38 -4.72
C THR A 64 -10.28 -7.00 -5.01
N TYR A 65 -9.60 -5.93 -4.59
CA TYR A 65 -10.02 -4.58 -4.92
C TYR A 65 -9.81 -4.33 -6.41
N ASP A 66 -10.82 -3.75 -7.07
CA ASP A 66 -10.89 -3.52 -8.52
C ASP A 66 -10.45 -4.68 -9.43
N LYS A 67 -10.47 -5.92 -8.89
CA LYS A 67 -10.09 -7.16 -9.58
C LYS A 67 -8.63 -7.16 -10.04
N SER A 68 -7.77 -6.44 -9.33
CA SER A 68 -6.32 -6.34 -9.57
C SER A 68 -5.52 -6.77 -8.34
N TRP A 69 -4.25 -7.11 -8.59
CA TRP A 69 -3.18 -7.19 -7.59
C TRP A 69 -1.83 -7.20 -8.32
N HIS A 70 -0.77 -6.79 -7.62
CA HIS A 70 0.60 -7.01 -8.07
C HIS A 70 1.32 -7.96 -7.13
N ASP A 71 2.01 -8.95 -7.70
CA ASP A 71 2.75 -9.93 -6.93
C ASP A 71 4.22 -10.03 -7.32
N THR A 72 5.04 -10.42 -6.34
CA THR A 72 6.45 -10.74 -6.55
C THR A 72 6.90 -11.70 -5.47
N THR A 73 7.85 -12.56 -5.81
CA THR A 73 8.57 -13.37 -4.81
C THR A 73 10.00 -12.86 -4.70
N PHE A 74 10.46 -12.63 -3.47
CA PHE A 74 11.88 -12.43 -3.18
C PHE A 74 12.53 -13.78 -2.91
N PHE A 75 13.59 -14.10 -3.63
CA PHE A 75 14.43 -15.27 -3.42
C PHE A 75 15.82 -14.82 -2.93
N PRO A 76 16.11 -14.90 -1.61
CA PRO A 76 17.39 -14.42 -1.05
C PRO A 76 18.65 -15.05 -1.67
N SER A 77 18.53 -16.22 -2.29
CA SER A 77 19.63 -16.92 -2.97
C SER A 77 19.83 -16.50 -4.43
N LEU A 78 18.86 -15.81 -5.04
CA LEU A 78 18.87 -15.43 -6.46
C LEU A 78 18.87 -13.91 -6.65
N ASP A 79 18.15 -13.19 -5.78
CA ASP A 79 17.94 -11.76 -5.89
C ASP A 79 19.04 -10.97 -5.18
N THR A 80 19.44 -9.86 -5.77
CA THR A 80 20.48 -8.98 -5.23
C THR A 80 19.96 -8.04 -4.15
N ALA A 81 18.66 -7.72 -4.17
CA ALA A 81 18.00 -6.87 -3.19
C ALA A 81 16.49 -7.19 -3.11
N PRO A 82 15.85 -6.98 -1.95
CA PRO A 82 14.40 -7.09 -1.79
C PRO A 82 13.63 -6.17 -2.77
N PRO A 83 12.65 -6.68 -3.54
CA PRO A 83 11.76 -5.84 -4.32
C PRO A 83 10.88 -4.97 -3.42
N ASN A 84 10.44 -3.83 -3.95
CA ASN A 84 9.57 -2.90 -3.24
C ASN A 84 8.52 -2.26 -4.14
N ALA A 85 7.46 -1.78 -3.50
CA ALA A 85 6.39 -1.00 -4.10
C ALA A 85 6.22 0.30 -3.30
N SER A 86 6.26 1.44 -3.99
CA SER A 86 6.21 2.76 -3.35
C SER A 86 5.12 3.64 -3.96
N VAL A 87 4.43 4.43 -3.14
CA VAL A 87 3.42 5.39 -3.62
C VAL A 87 3.38 6.64 -2.75
N SER A 88 3.13 7.79 -3.36
CA SER A 88 2.94 9.05 -2.64
C SER A 88 1.47 9.30 -2.35
N PHE A 89 1.17 9.84 -1.18
CA PHE A 89 -0.18 10.22 -0.77
C PHE A 89 -0.14 11.50 0.07
N ASN A 90 -1.26 12.22 0.15
CA ASN A 90 -1.39 13.42 0.98
C ASN A 90 -2.45 13.19 2.04
N GLY A 91 -2.02 12.85 3.26
CA GLY A 91 -2.93 12.41 4.32
C GLY A 91 -2.29 12.40 5.70
N SER A 92 -3.03 11.82 6.63
CA SER A 92 -2.80 11.78 8.07
C SER A 92 -2.95 10.36 8.65
N ALA A 93 -3.41 9.40 7.84
CA ALA A 93 -3.47 7.99 8.17
C ALA A 93 -3.25 7.13 6.92
N ILE A 94 -2.79 5.90 7.12
CA ILE A 94 -2.52 4.92 6.06
C ILE A 94 -2.85 3.50 6.54
N TYR A 95 -3.40 2.69 5.65
CA TYR A 95 -3.77 1.29 5.85
C TYR A 95 -3.43 0.51 4.57
N VAL A 96 -2.70 -0.59 4.68
CA VAL A 96 -2.21 -1.35 3.51
C VAL A 96 -2.74 -2.76 3.59
N TYR A 97 -3.24 -3.23 2.45
CA TYR A 97 -3.95 -4.49 2.33
C TYR A 97 -3.28 -5.40 1.32
N CYS A 98 -3.13 -6.66 1.69
CA CYS A 98 -2.58 -7.70 0.84
C CYS A 98 -3.52 -8.91 0.80
N ILE A 99 -3.27 -9.78 -0.17
CA ILE A 99 -3.88 -11.11 -0.24
C ILE A 99 -2.91 -12.09 0.42
N VAL A 100 -3.38 -12.83 1.43
CA VAL A 100 -2.53 -13.70 2.25
C VAL A 100 -2.94 -15.15 2.06
N TYR A 101 -2.01 -15.95 1.55
CA TYR A 101 -2.15 -17.40 1.48
C TYR A 101 -1.58 -18.05 2.74
N HIS A 102 -2.26 -19.10 3.20
CA HIS A 102 -1.81 -19.87 4.37
C HIS A 102 -1.21 -21.24 4.01
N THR A 103 -1.16 -21.57 2.72
CA THR A 103 -0.71 -22.89 2.26
C THR A 103 0.81 -23.03 2.30
N THR A 104 1.26 -24.21 2.70
CA THR A 104 2.67 -24.63 2.69
C THR A 104 3.08 -25.28 1.37
N SER A 105 2.14 -25.54 0.45
CA SER A 105 2.43 -26.05 -0.88
C SER A 105 3.19 -25.02 -1.70
N TYR A 106 4.09 -25.47 -2.58
CA TYR A 106 4.91 -24.60 -3.42
C TYR A 106 4.07 -23.56 -4.19
N PRO A 107 4.52 -22.29 -4.21
CA PRO A 107 5.64 -21.72 -3.47
C PRO A 107 5.26 -21.53 -2.00
N ASN A 108 6.26 -21.64 -1.12
CA ASN A 108 6.08 -21.32 0.30
C ASN A 108 5.52 -19.89 0.42
N ASN A 109 4.27 -19.74 0.89
CA ASN A 109 3.59 -18.44 0.99
C ASN A 109 4.01 -17.65 2.23
N TYR A 110 5.28 -17.80 2.61
CA TYR A 110 5.89 -16.99 3.64
C TYR A 110 5.86 -15.53 3.21
N MET A 111 5.42 -14.64 4.11
CA MET A 111 5.48 -13.20 3.88
C MET A 111 6.42 -12.57 4.91
N ASP A 112 7.26 -11.66 4.44
CA ASP A 112 8.19 -10.91 5.26
C ASP A 112 8.25 -9.48 4.72
N LEU A 113 7.42 -8.62 5.28
CA LEU A 113 7.21 -7.27 4.79
C LEU A 113 7.80 -6.26 5.77
N ARG A 114 8.43 -5.22 5.23
CA ARG A 114 8.80 -4.02 5.98
C ARG A 114 8.16 -2.80 5.35
N PHE A 115 7.77 -1.85 6.18
CA PHE A 115 6.99 -0.69 5.77
C PHE A 115 7.73 0.58 6.14
N LEU A 116 7.91 1.46 5.17
CA LEU A 116 8.57 2.74 5.35
C LEU A 116 7.59 3.88 5.03
N ILE A 117 7.71 4.97 5.79
CA ILE A 117 7.11 6.26 5.47
C ILE A 117 8.26 7.25 5.37
N ASP A 118 8.36 7.95 4.24
CA ASP A 118 9.39 8.94 3.95
C ASP A 118 10.84 8.40 4.08
N GLY A 119 11.01 7.11 3.79
CA GLY A 119 12.30 6.42 3.87
C GLY A 119 12.67 5.90 5.25
N GLU A 120 11.85 6.14 6.27
CA GLU A 120 12.05 5.63 7.63
C GLU A 120 11.17 4.39 7.88
N GLU A 121 11.76 3.33 8.41
CA GLU A 121 11.03 2.11 8.75
C GLU A 121 10.06 2.37 9.91
N THR A 122 8.79 2.02 9.71
CA THR A 122 7.69 2.30 10.65
C THR A 122 6.94 1.05 11.09
N GLY A 123 7.27 -0.12 10.52
CA GLY A 123 6.69 -1.38 10.93
C GLY A 123 7.10 -2.54 10.03
N ASN A 124 6.66 -3.73 10.42
CA ASN A 124 6.84 -4.96 9.66
C ASN A 124 5.61 -5.86 9.77
N PHE A 125 5.53 -6.86 8.90
CA PHE A 125 4.53 -7.91 8.94
C PHE A 125 5.17 -9.22 8.51
N ASN A 126 5.02 -10.25 9.33
CA ASN A 126 5.53 -11.58 9.03
C ASN A 126 4.40 -12.59 9.10
N GLN A 127 4.29 -13.43 8.08
CA GLN A 127 3.33 -14.53 8.04
C GLN A 127 4.05 -15.85 7.78
N ILE A 128 3.81 -16.82 8.66
CA ILE A 128 4.28 -18.19 8.50
C ILE A 128 3.09 -19.05 8.06
N PRO A 129 3.15 -19.71 6.89
CA PRO A 129 2.07 -20.55 6.40
C PRO A 129 1.76 -21.69 7.38
N THR A 130 0.46 -21.87 7.65
CA THR A 130 -0.04 -22.90 8.57
C THR A 130 -0.30 -24.25 7.90
N GLY A 131 -0.36 -24.26 6.56
CA GLY A 131 -0.78 -25.41 5.75
C GLY A 131 -2.27 -25.40 5.42
N SER A 132 -3.01 -24.39 5.85
CA SER A 132 -4.41 -24.18 5.46
C SER A 132 -4.51 -23.79 3.99
N THR A 133 -5.61 -24.17 3.33
CA THR A 133 -5.94 -23.71 1.95
C THR A 133 -6.75 -22.42 1.95
N GLU A 134 -6.97 -21.81 3.12
CA GLU A 134 -7.65 -20.52 3.24
C GLU A 134 -6.80 -19.40 2.62
N ILE A 135 -7.52 -18.42 2.07
CA ILE A 135 -6.96 -17.20 1.48
C ILE A 135 -7.65 -16.03 2.18
N ASP A 136 -6.87 -15.16 2.82
CA ASP A 136 -7.39 -13.92 3.38
C ASP A 136 -7.27 -12.81 2.34
N TYR A 137 -8.41 -12.37 1.84
CA TYR A 137 -8.53 -11.16 1.04
C TYR A 137 -8.70 -9.94 1.94
N ASN A 138 -8.34 -8.75 1.45
CA ASN A 138 -8.44 -7.51 2.23
C ASN A 138 -7.73 -7.63 3.60
N HIS A 139 -6.60 -8.35 3.65
CA HIS A 139 -5.88 -8.58 4.90
C HIS A 139 -5.02 -7.36 5.23
N LEU A 140 -5.29 -6.72 6.37
CA LEU A 140 -4.56 -5.53 6.82
C LEU A 140 -3.16 -5.91 7.31
N VAL A 141 -2.14 -5.64 6.49
CA VAL A 141 -0.74 -5.96 6.82
C VAL A 141 -0.01 -4.79 7.50
N TYR A 142 -0.45 -3.56 7.28
CA TYR A 142 0.11 -2.37 7.91
C TYR A 142 -0.96 -1.33 8.18
N LYS A 143 -0.82 -0.63 9.31
CA LYS A 143 -1.64 0.55 9.62
C LYS A 143 -0.82 1.57 10.39
N ASN A 144 -1.06 2.83 10.08
CA ASN A 144 -0.65 3.96 10.90
C ASN A 144 -1.77 4.99 10.89
N SER A 145 -2.52 5.05 11.99
CA SER A 145 -3.74 5.86 12.09
C SER A 145 -3.50 7.32 12.48
N SER A 146 -2.24 7.73 12.67
CA SER A 146 -1.89 9.08 13.12
C SER A 146 -0.46 9.45 12.71
N ILE A 147 -0.29 9.86 11.46
CA ILE A 147 0.89 10.56 10.95
C ILE A 147 0.60 12.06 10.82
N PRO A 148 1.63 12.94 10.82
CA PRO A 148 1.43 14.36 10.53
C PRO A 148 0.65 14.52 9.23
N HIS A 149 -0.32 15.43 9.17
CA HIS A 149 -1.01 15.66 7.91
C HIS A 149 -0.06 16.28 6.89
N GLY A 150 0.13 15.64 5.74
CA GLY A 150 0.95 16.16 4.66
C GLY A 150 1.20 15.15 3.55
N VAL A 151 2.11 15.53 2.65
CA VAL A 151 2.58 14.64 1.58
C VAL A 151 3.60 13.68 2.15
N HIS A 152 3.35 12.39 1.96
CA HIS A 152 4.19 11.29 2.40
C HIS A 152 4.46 10.34 1.25
N THR A 153 5.55 9.58 1.36
CA THR A 153 5.84 8.43 0.49
C THR A 153 5.81 7.15 1.31
N PHE A 154 4.86 6.28 1.01
CA PHE A 154 4.82 4.92 1.54
C PHE A 154 5.72 4.01 0.71
N THR A 155 6.37 3.04 1.35
CA THR A 155 7.09 1.96 0.66
C THR A 155 6.89 0.64 1.40
N LEU A 156 6.45 -0.38 0.66
CA LEU A 156 6.44 -1.78 1.07
C LEU A 156 7.69 -2.46 0.50
N VAL A 157 8.45 -3.15 1.34
CA VAL A 157 9.61 -3.96 0.94
C VAL A 157 9.30 -5.43 1.23
N ASN A 158 9.47 -6.31 0.22
CA ASN A 158 9.21 -7.74 0.36
C ASN A 158 10.52 -8.53 0.51
N GLY A 159 10.70 -9.14 1.67
CA GLY A 159 11.83 -9.95 2.07
C GLY A 159 13.00 -9.15 2.67
N GLN A 160 14.01 -9.91 3.07
CA GLN A 160 15.25 -9.37 3.63
C GLN A 160 16.46 -10.23 3.26
N PRO A 161 17.66 -9.64 3.06
CA PRO A 161 18.88 -10.40 2.80
C PRO A 161 19.13 -11.47 3.88
N GLY A 162 19.42 -12.70 3.46
CA GLY A 162 19.61 -13.83 4.38
C GLY A 162 18.34 -14.43 5.00
N GLY A 163 17.16 -13.92 4.63
CA GLY A 163 15.86 -14.44 5.05
C GLY A 163 15.43 -15.71 4.29
N GLN A 164 14.13 -16.02 4.35
CA GLN A 164 13.50 -17.04 3.51
C GLN A 164 12.94 -16.42 2.22
N ALA A 165 12.62 -17.27 1.24
CA ALA A 165 11.87 -16.81 0.08
C ALA A 165 10.50 -16.29 0.55
N ALA A 166 10.13 -15.09 0.11
CA ALA A 166 8.94 -14.38 0.59
C ALA A 166 8.08 -13.91 -0.57
N LEU A 167 6.78 -14.25 -0.55
CA LEU A 167 5.80 -13.85 -1.54
C LEU A 167 4.98 -12.67 -1.01
N VAL A 168 4.68 -11.70 -1.86
CA VAL A 168 3.70 -10.65 -1.58
C VAL A 168 2.70 -10.55 -2.72
N LEU A 169 1.43 -10.35 -2.37
CA LEU A 169 0.35 -9.96 -3.29
C LEU A 169 -0.25 -8.66 -2.75
N LEU A 170 0.19 -7.53 -3.29
CA LEU A 170 -0.32 -6.20 -2.93
C LEU A 170 -1.65 -5.96 -3.66
N ASP A 171 -2.69 -5.63 -2.90
CA ASP A 171 -4.06 -5.41 -3.40
C ASP A 171 -4.35 -3.91 -3.43
N TYR A 172 -4.35 -3.22 -2.28
CA TYR A 172 -4.59 -1.78 -2.25
C TYR A 172 -4.07 -1.11 -0.98
N MET A 173 -4.07 0.21 -1.00
CA MET A 173 -3.80 1.06 0.16
C MET A 173 -4.94 2.07 0.36
N THR A 174 -5.31 2.34 1.60
CA THR A 174 -6.24 3.42 1.95
C THR A 174 -5.51 4.49 2.76
N TYR A 175 -5.76 5.76 2.49
CA TYR A 175 -5.29 6.89 3.31
C TYR A 175 -6.44 7.84 3.68
N THR A 176 -6.21 8.69 4.68
CA THR A 176 -7.19 9.69 5.16
C THR A 176 -6.59 11.07 5.31
#